data_AF-A0AAP8YRG4-F1
#
_entry.id   AF-A0AAP8YRG4-F1
#
_cell.length_a   1.000
_cell.length_b   1.000
_cell.length_c   1.000
_cell.angle_alpha   90.00
_cell.angle_beta   90.00
_cell.angle_gamma   90.00
#
_symmetry.space_group_name_H-M   'P 1'
#
loop_
_entity.id
_entity.type
_entity.pdbx_description
1 polymer ?
#
loop_
_entity_poly.entity_id
_entity_poly.type
_entity_poly.pdbx_seq_one_letter_code
_entity_poly.pdbx_strand_id
1 'polypeptide(L)'
;MALTKKIILSIYIGIISYFTITPIFGEMGIVNYKKLNNSLILIKNHIEKLKEIQKTLKKRYINLKISKPTILREASKIGYYPKNSIIIKHLDEEDENYYQGNFLNTKHTLGNKNIGQNFYLISIVISFIFYFLLSYFDKITTFSKGR
;
A
#
# COMPACT_ATOMS: atom_id res chain seq x y z
N MET A 1 -16.20 -44.37 10.59
CA MET A 1 -14.75 -44.66 10.49
C MET A 1 -14.17 -44.77 11.90
N ALA A 2 -13.04 -45.47 12.13
CA ALA A 2 -12.39 -45.43 13.46
C ALA A 2 -11.98 -44.00 13.83
N LEU A 3 -12.15 -43.59 15.09
CA LEU A 3 -11.93 -42.22 15.58
C LEU A 3 -10.55 -41.68 15.17
N THR A 4 -9.51 -42.51 15.32
CA THR A 4 -8.12 -42.18 14.98
C THR A 4 -7.94 -41.85 13.50
N LYS A 5 -8.57 -42.61 12.59
CA LYS A 5 -8.51 -42.35 11.14
C LYS A 5 -9.16 -41.01 10.77
N LYS A 6 -10.26 -40.65 11.44
CA LYS A 6 -10.95 -39.38 11.21
C LYS A 6 -10.10 -38.18 11.63
N ILE A 7 -9.46 -38.28 12.79
CA ILE A 7 -8.57 -37.23 13.31
C ILE A 7 -7.38 -37.04 12.35
N ILE A 8 -6.72 -38.14 11.96
CA ILE A 8 -5.57 -38.09 11.04
C ILE A 8 -5.97 -37.46 9.70
N LEU A 9 -7.12 -37.85 9.14
CA LEU A 9 -7.60 -37.31 7.86
C LEU A 9 -7.93 -35.81 7.95
N SER A 10 -8.55 -35.37 9.04
CA SER A 10 -8.84 -33.95 9.28
C SER A 10 -7.57 -33.11 9.41
N ILE A 11 -6.55 -33.61 10.13
CA ILE A 11 -5.24 -32.94 10.24
C ILE A 11 -4.57 -32.85 8.86
N TYR A 12 -4.58 -33.95 8.10
CA TYR A 12 -4.00 -34.00 6.76
C TYR A 12 -4.62 -32.95 5.82
N ILE A 13 -5.94 -32.79 5.87
CA ILE A 13 -6.66 -31.78 5.08
C ILE A 13 -6.31 -30.35 5.54
N GLY A 14 -6.15 -30.13 6.84
CA GLY A 14 -5.64 -28.86 7.37
C GLY A 14 -4.26 -28.52 6.81
N ILE A 15 -3.34 -29.49 6.80
CA ILE A 15 -1.99 -29.33 6.26
C ILE A 15 -2.03 -29.01 4.76
N ILE A 16 -2.81 -29.76 3.96
CA ILE A 16 -2.95 -29.45 2.52
C ILE A 16 -3.49 -28.03 2.33
N SER A 17 -4.51 -27.67 3.08
CA SER A 17 -5.10 -26.33 3.01
C SER A 17 -4.10 -25.22 3.37
N TYR A 18 -3.19 -25.48 4.30
CA TYR A 18 -2.14 -24.54 4.63
C TYR A 18 -1.22 -24.31 3.42
N PHE A 19 -0.75 -25.39 2.79
CA PHE A 19 0.13 -25.30 1.62
C PHE A 19 -0.53 -24.67 0.39
N THR A 20 -1.86 -24.81 0.23
CA THR A 20 -2.57 -24.18 -0.90
C THR A 20 -2.83 -22.68 -0.69
N ILE A 21 -3.09 -22.26 0.54
CA ILE A 21 -3.44 -20.86 0.86
C ILE A 21 -2.17 -20.00 1.04
N THR A 22 -1.08 -20.57 1.54
CA THR A 22 0.19 -19.86 1.82
C THR A 22 0.77 -19.12 0.61
N PRO A 23 0.81 -19.67 -0.62
CA PRO A 23 1.33 -18.95 -1.79
C PRO A 23 0.51 -17.71 -2.18
N ILE A 24 -0.75 -17.62 -1.74
CA ILE A 24 -1.63 -16.49 -2.07
C ILE A 24 -1.55 -15.43 -0.97
N PHE A 25 -1.74 -15.84 0.28
CA PHE A 25 -1.94 -14.95 1.43
C PHE A 25 -0.77 -14.89 2.41
N GLY A 26 0.22 -15.78 2.28
CA GLY A 26 1.41 -15.78 3.11
C GLY A 26 2.26 -14.53 2.92
N GLU A 27 3.30 -14.40 3.75
CA GLU A 27 4.20 -13.25 3.72
C GLU A 27 4.84 -13.04 2.34
N MET A 28 5.26 -14.14 1.71
CA MET A 28 5.78 -14.16 0.34
C MET A 28 4.71 -14.34 -0.74
N GLY A 29 3.43 -14.27 -0.36
CA GLY A 29 2.32 -14.53 -1.25
C GLY A 29 2.07 -13.43 -2.28
N ILE A 30 1.30 -13.77 -3.31
CA ILE A 30 0.98 -12.89 -4.45
C ILE A 30 0.39 -11.54 -3.99
N VAL A 31 -0.45 -11.54 -2.96
CA VAL A 31 -1.09 -10.32 -2.44
C VAL A 31 -0.04 -9.34 -1.90
N ASN A 32 0.88 -9.83 -1.08
CA ASN A 32 1.94 -9.02 -0.50
C ASN A 32 2.95 -8.56 -1.56
N TYR A 33 3.28 -9.44 -2.51
CA TYR A 33 4.12 -9.08 -3.65
C TYR A 33 3.52 -7.93 -4.47
N LYS A 34 2.22 -7.99 -4.78
CA LYS A 34 1.51 -6.92 -5.50
C LYS A 34 1.54 -5.60 -4.72
N LYS A 35 1.32 -5.65 -3.41
CA LYS A 35 1.39 -4.46 -2.54
C LYS A 35 2.79 -3.85 -2.53
N LEU A 36 3.82 -4.68 -2.44
CA LEU A 36 5.22 -4.25 -2.49
C LEU A 36 5.54 -3.61 -3.86
N ASN A 37 5.15 -4.24 -4.96
CA ASN A 37 5.40 -3.73 -6.30
C ASN A 37 4.73 -2.38 -6.55
N ASN A 38 3.48 -2.21 -6.10
CA ASN A 38 2.78 -0.91 -6.19
C ASN A 38 3.51 0.18 -5.39
N SER A 39 3.99 -0.15 -4.20
CA SER A 39 4.76 0.79 -3.36
C SER A 39 6.08 1.18 -4.04
N LEU A 40 6.74 0.21 -4.67
CA LEU A 40 7.98 0.43 -5.42
C LEU A 40 7.75 1.37 -6.62
N ILE A 41 6.67 1.17 -7.38
CA ILE A 41 6.28 2.04 -8.50
C ILE A 41 6.03 3.47 -8.02
N LEU A 42 5.28 3.64 -6.92
CA LEU A 42 5.00 4.96 -6.35
C LEU A 42 6.28 5.70 -5.93
N ILE A 43 7.22 5.01 -5.28
CA ILE A 43 8.50 5.57 -4.87
C ILE A 43 9.35 5.96 -6.10
N LYS A 44 9.41 5.10 -7.13
CA LYS A 44 10.12 5.40 -8.37
C LYS A 44 9.58 6.67 -9.04
N ASN A 45 8.26 6.77 -9.19
CA ASN A 45 7.62 7.95 -9.79
C ASN A 45 7.91 9.21 -8.96
N HIS A 46 7.94 9.09 -7.63
CA HIS A 46 8.27 10.24 -6.80
C HIS A 46 9.72 10.69 -6.93
N ILE A 47 10.66 9.74 -6.99
CA ILE A 47 12.09 10.04 -7.22
C ILE A 47 12.27 10.76 -8.56
N GLU A 48 11.56 10.33 -9.61
CA GLU A 48 11.61 10.96 -10.93
C GLU A 48 11.10 12.40 -10.88
N LYS A 49 9.94 12.63 -10.25
CA LYS A 49 9.39 13.98 -10.04
C LYS A 49 10.34 14.87 -9.24
N LEU A 50 10.99 14.35 -8.20
CA LEU A 50 11.97 15.10 -7.42
C LEU A 50 13.20 15.48 -8.26
N LYS A 51 13.67 14.60 -9.16
CA LYS A 51 14.77 14.92 -10.09
C LYS A 51 14.40 16.05 -11.05
N GLU A 52 13.17 16.06 -11.56
CA GLU A 52 12.68 17.15 -12.42
C GLU A 52 12.60 18.49 -11.67
N ILE A 53 12.08 18.47 -10.44
CA ILE A 53 12.02 19.65 -9.56
C ILE A 53 13.45 20.15 -9.29
N GLN A 54 14.38 19.26 -8.96
CA GLN A 54 15.79 19.61 -8.72
C GLN A 54 16.42 20.28 -9.96
N LYS A 55 16.20 19.74 -11.16
CA LYS A 55 16.71 20.34 -12.41
C LYS A 55 16.14 21.74 -12.63
N THR A 56 14.84 21.91 -12.37
CA THR A 56 14.15 23.20 -12.48
C THR A 56 14.69 24.22 -11.48
N LEU A 57 14.85 23.83 -10.22
CA LEU A 57 15.42 24.67 -9.16
C LEU A 57 16.87 25.05 -9.48
N LYS A 58 17.69 24.12 -9.95
CA LYS A 58 19.07 24.40 -10.36
C LYS A 58 19.14 25.45 -11.47
N LYS A 59 18.26 25.34 -12.49
CA LYS A 59 18.16 26.34 -13.56
C LYS A 59 17.71 27.71 -13.03
N ARG A 60 16.68 27.74 -12.16
CA ARG A 60 16.23 28.99 -11.51
C ARG A 60 17.35 29.63 -10.71
N TYR A 61 18.08 28.86 -9.91
CA TYR A 61 19.22 29.33 -9.12
C TYR A 61 20.33 29.94 -9.99
N ILE A 62 20.73 29.27 -11.07
CA ILE A 62 21.73 29.81 -12.02
C ILE A 62 21.24 31.13 -12.62
N ASN A 63 19.98 31.19 -13.07
CA ASN A 63 19.41 32.40 -13.66
C ASN A 63 19.35 33.56 -12.66
N LEU A 64 19.04 33.28 -11.39
CA LEU A 64 19.06 34.26 -10.31
C LEU A 64 20.47 34.75 -10.01
N LYS A 65 21.48 33.87 -10.03
CA LYS A 65 22.88 34.25 -9.78
C LYS A 65 23.43 35.17 -10.87
N ILE A 66 22.99 35.02 -12.11
CA ILE A 66 23.59 35.69 -13.28
C ILE A 66 22.87 37.00 -13.64
N SER A 67 21.56 37.12 -13.39
CA SER A 67 20.75 38.21 -13.95
C SER A 67 20.00 39.00 -12.88
N LYS A 68 20.40 40.27 -12.71
CA LYS A 68 19.70 41.27 -11.88
C LYS A 68 18.22 41.45 -12.28
N PRO A 69 17.85 41.51 -13.57
CA PRO A 69 16.44 41.49 -13.98
C PRO A 69 15.66 40.27 -13.48
N THR A 70 16.29 39.09 -13.47
CA THR A 70 15.64 37.85 -13.00
C THR A 70 15.42 37.89 -11.49
N ILE A 71 16.38 38.42 -10.72
CA ILE A 71 16.22 38.64 -9.28
C ILE A 71 15.04 39.57 -9.00
N LEU A 72 14.98 40.71 -9.69
CA LEU A 72 13.90 41.68 -9.51
C LEU A 72 12.53 41.10 -9.86
N ARG A 73 12.45 40.26 -10.92
CA ARG A 73 11.22 39.58 -11.33
C ARG A 73 10.74 38.53 -10.34
N GLU A 74 11.63 37.75 -9.74
CA GLU A 74 11.22 36.77 -8.72
C GLU A 74 10.92 37.46 -7.38
N ALA A 75 11.65 38.54 -7.04
CA ALA A 75 11.37 39.39 -5.88
C ALA A 75 9.99 40.07 -5.98
N SER A 76 9.58 40.53 -7.17
CA SER A 76 8.26 41.16 -7.34
C SER A 76 7.10 40.18 -7.14
N LYS A 77 7.30 38.87 -7.36
CA LYS A 77 6.29 37.84 -7.08
C LYS A 77 6.07 37.61 -5.58
N ILE A 78 7.13 37.72 -4.77
CA ILE A 78 7.03 37.66 -3.30
C ILE A 78 6.72 39.04 -2.68
N GLY A 79 6.36 40.04 -3.49
CA GLY A 79 5.96 41.36 -3.01
C GLY A 79 7.11 42.33 -2.67
N TYR A 80 8.34 42.02 -3.07
CA TYR A 80 9.48 42.92 -2.93
C TYR A 80 9.69 43.74 -4.21
N TYR A 81 9.59 45.06 -4.08
CA TYR A 81 9.74 45.99 -5.20
C TYR A 81 10.85 47.02 -4.93
N PRO A 82 11.50 47.56 -5.98
CA PRO A 82 12.48 48.64 -5.84
C PRO A 82 11.87 49.87 -5.16
N LYS A 83 12.70 50.62 -4.43
CA LYS A 83 12.29 51.88 -3.81
C LYS A 83 11.73 52.83 -4.89
N ASN A 84 10.57 53.42 -4.63
CA ASN A 84 9.82 54.33 -5.54
C ASN A 84 9.16 53.67 -6.78
N SER A 85 8.94 52.35 -6.80
CA SER A 85 8.16 51.72 -7.87
C SER A 85 6.64 51.91 -7.68
N ILE A 86 5.91 52.21 -8.75
CA ILE A 86 4.44 52.18 -8.78
C ILE A 86 3.99 50.74 -9.05
N ILE A 87 3.20 50.16 -8.15
CA ILE A 87 2.71 48.79 -8.25
C ILE A 87 1.28 48.84 -8.79
N ILE A 88 1.03 48.21 -9.94
CA ILE A 88 -0.32 47.99 -10.46
C ILE A 88 -0.69 46.55 -10.10
N LYS A 89 -1.49 46.36 -9.05
CA LYS A 89 -2.01 45.04 -8.68
C LYS A 89 -3.24 44.74 -9.53
N HIS A 90 -3.19 43.66 -10.29
CA HIS A 90 -4.39 43.07 -10.88
C HIS A 90 -5.02 42.17 -9.81
N LEU A 91 -6.28 42.42 -9.46
CA LEU A 91 -6.98 41.74 -8.36
C LEU A 91 -7.49 40.33 -8.71
N ASP A 92 -7.30 39.86 -9.95
CA ASP A 92 -7.99 38.69 -10.49
C ASP A 92 -7.14 37.41 -10.62
N GLU A 93 -5.88 37.39 -10.18
CA GLU A 93 -5.10 36.15 -10.17
C GLU A 93 -5.10 35.53 -8.77
N GLU A 94 -5.96 34.52 -8.61
CA GLU A 94 -5.92 33.59 -7.48
C GLU A 94 -4.47 33.11 -7.26
N ASP A 95 -4.00 33.36 -6.04
CA ASP A 95 -2.67 33.07 -5.52
C ASP A 95 -1.97 31.89 -6.22
N GLU A 96 -0.92 32.20 -6.98
CA GLU A 96 0.11 31.21 -7.32
C GLU A 96 0.73 30.72 -6.00
N ASN A 97 0.10 29.70 -5.42
CA ASN A 97 0.53 29.04 -4.20
C ASN A 97 2.03 28.72 -4.32
N TYR A 98 2.83 29.49 -3.58
CA TYR A 98 4.25 29.23 -3.39
C TYR A 98 4.37 27.78 -2.95
N TYR A 99 4.93 26.93 -3.83
CA TYR A 99 5.10 25.49 -3.65
C TYR A 99 5.77 25.17 -2.31
N GLN A 100 4.99 25.12 -1.23
CA GLN A 100 5.32 24.37 -0.04
C GLN A 100 5.34 22.92 -0.51
N GLY A 101 6.54 22.33 -0.56
CA GLY A 101 6.71 20.98 -1.06
C GLY A 101 5.68 20.03 -0.46
N ASN A 102 4.95 19.31 -1.31
CA ASN A 102 3.98 18.34 -0.82
C ASN A 102 4.74 17.22 -0.11
N PHE A 103 4.60 17.14 1.21
CA PHE A 103 5.02 15.97 1.96
C PHE A 103 4.28 14.77 1.39
N LEU A 104 5.04 13.79 0.89
CA LEU A 104 4.42 12.56 0.47
C LEU A 104 3.96 11.85 1.72
N ASN A 105 2.67 11.98 2.01
CA ASN A 105 2.03 11.19 3.03
C ASN A 105 1.86 9.79 2.43
N THR A 106 2.96 9.03 2.39
CA THR A 106 2.86 7.58 2.29
C THR A 106 2.08 7.21 3.54
N LYS A 107 0.76 7.05 3.42
CA LYS A 107 -0.02 6.41 4.46
C LYS A 107 0.73 5.12 4.72
N HIS A 108 1.43 5.06 5.86
CA HIS A 108 1.79 3.82 6.49
C HIS A 108 0.44 3.19 6.78
N THR A 109 -0.15 2.57 5.75
CA THR A 109 -1.02 1.45 5.96
C THR A 109 -0.05 0.48 6.60
N LEU A 110 0.04 0.53 7.93
CA LEU A 110 0.23 -0.62 8.77
C LEU A 110 -0.75 -1.62 8.19
N GLY A 111 -0.29 -2.33 7.15
CA GLY A 111 -1.06 -3.35 6.49
C GLY A 111 -1.40 -4.26 7.63
N ASN A 112 -2.70 -4.41 7.88
CA ASN A 112 -3.23 -5.08 9.05
C ASN A 112 -2.35 -6.30 9.33
N LYS A 113 -1.45 -6.20 10.34
CA LYS A 113 -0.46 -7.26 10.64
C LYS A 113 -1.17 -8.59 10.88
N ASN A 114 -2.45 -8.50 11.27
CA ASN A 114 -3.31 -9.63 11.55
C ASN A 114 -3.73 -10.39 10.28
N ILE A 115 -3.68 -9.82 9.06
CA ILE A 115 -4.01 -10.59 7.84
C ILE A 115 -2.96 -11.70 7.60
N GLY A 116 -1.68 -11.40 7.83
CA GLY A 116 -0.61 -12.40 7.77
C GLY A 116 -0.62 -13.38 8.94
N GLN A 117 -1.17 -13.01 10.10
CA GLN A 117 -1.30 -13.95 11.24
C GLN A 117 -2.57 -14.80 11.17
N ASN A 118 -3.63 -14.29 10.53
CA ASN A 118 -4.94 -14.96 10.50
C ASN A 118 -5.02 -16.08 9.46
N PHE A 119 -4.15 -16.14 8.45
CA PHE A 119 -4.25 -17.22 7.46
C PHE A 119 -3.89 -18.61 8.03
N TYR A 120 -3.01 -18.67 9.03
CA TYR A 120 -2.73 -19.91 9.77
C TYR A 120 -4.00 -20.44 10.46
N LEU A 121 -4.82 -19.54 11.00
CA LEU A 121 -6.11 -19.90 11.62
C LEU A 121 -7.10 -20.47 10.59
N ILE A 122 -7.05 -20.02 9.33
CA ILE A 122 -7.94 -20.54 8.27
C ILE A 122 -7.69 -22.03 8.05
N SER A 123 -6.43 -22.47 7.99
CA SER A 123 -6.08 -23.90 7.84
C SER A 123 -6.60 -24.74 9.02
N ILE A 124 -6.47 -24.23 10.25
CA ILE A 124 -6.97 -24.89 11.47
C ILE A 124 -8.50 -24.99 11.43
N VAL A 125 -9.20 -23.92 11.06
CA VAL A 125 -10.65 -23.91 10.92
C VAL A 125 -11.12 -24.92 9.87
N ILE A 126 -10.43 -25.02 8.73
CA ILE A 126 -10.74 -26.00 7.68
C ILE A 126 -10.57 -27.43 8.20
N SER A 127 -9.51 -27.69 8.97
CA SER A 127 -9.29 -28.98 9.63
C SER A 127 -10.48 -29.36 10.54
N PHE A 128 -10.92 -28.42 11.39
CA PHE A 128 -12.09 -28.63 12.26
C PHE A 128 -13.38 -28.85 11.48
N ILE A 129 -13.66 -28.06 10.44
CA ILE A 129 -14.84 -28.22 9.58
C ILE A 129 -14.87 -29.63 8.99
N PHE A 130 -13.74 -30.13 8.49
CA PHE A 130 -13.65 -31.48 7.94
C PHE A 130 -13.86 -32.56 8.99
N TYR A 131 -13.36 -32.38 10.21
CA TYR A 131 -13.64 -33.29 11.31
C TYR A 131 -15.14 -33.38 11.63
N PHE A 132 -15.82 -32.22 11.68
CA PHE A 132 -17.27 -32.15 11.90
C PHE A 132 -18.05 -32.81 10.76
N LEU A 133 -17.69 -32.54 9.51
CA LEU A 133 -18.31 -33.16 8.33
C LEU A 133 -18.17 -34.69 8.37
N LEU A 134 -16.96 -35.21 8.59
CA LEU A 134 -16.73 -36.65 8.70
C LEU A 134 -17.53 -37.28 9.85
N SER A 135 -17.74 -36.55 10.95
CA SER A 135 -18.57 -37.00 12.07
C SER A 135 -20.05 -37.00 11.76
N TYR A 136 -20.52 -36.02 11.01
CA TYR A 136 -21.90 -35.95 10.55
C TYR A 136 -22.22 -37.08 9.56
N PHE A 137 -21.34 -37.33 8.58
CA PHE A 137 -21.52 -38.40 7.60
C PHE A 137 -21.48 -39.80 8.22
N ASP A 138 -20.58 -40.04 9.18
CA ASP A 138 -20.57 -41.30 9.95
C ASP A 138 -21.92 -41.51 10.66
N LYS A 139 -22.48 -40.47 11.29
CA LYS A 139 -23.76 -40.56 11.99
C LYS A 139 -24.91 -40.91 11.05
N ILE A 140 -24.99 -40.25 9.88
CA ILE A 140 -26.01 -40.53 8.86
C ILE A 140 -25.91 -41.97 8.34
N THR A 141 -24.70 -42.44 8.02
CA THR A 141 -24.49 -43.78 7.47
C THR A 141 -24.74 -44.90 8.47
N THR A 142 -24.50 -44.69 9.77
CA THR A 142 -24.95 -45.63 10.81
C THR A 142 -26.47 -45.66 10.95
N PHE A 143 -27.14 -44.50 10.83
CA PHE A 143 -28.60 -44.42 10.94
C PHE A 143 -29.30 -45.08 9.75
N SER A 144 -28.69 -45.03 8.55
CA SER A 144 -29.24 -45.69 7.35
C SER A 144 -29.00 -47.20 7.30
N LYS A 145 -28.03 -47.73 8.06
CA LYS A 145 -27.73 -49.18 8.16
C LYS A 145 -28.49 -49.90 9.28
N GLY A 146 -29.10 -49.15 10.20
CA GLY A 146 -29.91 -49.68 11.31
C GLY A 146 -31.41 -49.81 10.99
N ARG A 147 -31.79 -49.70 9.71
CA ARG A 147 -33.12 -50.03 9.18
C ARG A 147 -33.00 -51.21 8.23
#